data_AF-A0A396H058-F1
#
_entry.id   AF-A0A396H058-F1
#
_cell.length_a   1.000
_cell.length_b   1.000
_cell.length_c   1.000
_cell.angle_alpha   90.00
_cell.angle_beta   90.00
_cell.angle_gamma   90.00
#
_symmetry.space_group_name_H-M   'P 1'
#
loop_
_entity.id
_entity.type
_entity.pdbx_description
1 polymer ?
#
loop_
_entity_poly.entity_id
_entity_poly.type
_entity_poly.pdbx_seq_one_letter_code
_entity_poly.pdbx_strand_id
1 'polypeptide(L)'
;MFGELLKLFLRTLLLSDSGHCNSVYLNCTVNWLACMRDHSIHNSVLKYVIVSLDLGTETYSRMFPPKPFDKKLSIVPVPEHVCVLKGFLCFYHDIKGTDFMIWQMKKFRDKSWIPFLKFSYQNIQMNHEIGSSSLLILRPLHLSENGDTIVLKSNQEDRAILYNRRELAKQRKLELTKRYVG
;
A
#
# COMPACT_ATOMS: atom_id res chain seq x y z
N MET A 1 -20.31 -2.07 -23.13
CA MET A 1 -19.94 -2.23 -21.71
C MET A 1 -18.45 -1.91 -21.50
N PHE A 2 -17.56 -2.53 -22.28
CA PHE A 2 -16.12 -2.22 -22.34
C PHE A 2 -15.77 -0.71 -22.37
N GLY A 3 -16.48 0.08 -23.20
CA GLY A 3 -16.22 1.52 -23.33
C GLY A 3 -16.45 2.34 -22.06
N GLU A 4 -17.41 1.98 -21.20
CA GLU A 4 -17.65 2.71 -19.94
C GLU A 4 -16.64 2.34 -18.85
N LEU A 5 -16.17 1.09 -18.84
CA LEU A 5 -15.12 0.63 -17.93
C LEU A 5 -13.75 1.18 -18.32
N LEU A 6 -13.47 1.24 -19.62
CA LEU A 6 -12.28 1.91 -20.14
C LEU A 6 -12.33 3.41 -19.86
N LYS A 7 -13.50 4.06 -20.01
CA LYS A 7 -13.67 5.47 -19.59
C LYS A 7 -13.48 5.64 -18.08
N LEU A 8 -13.95 4.72 -17.24
CA LEU A 8 -13.73 4.79 -15.79
C LEU A 8 -12.24 4.63 -15.46
N PHE A 9 -11.57 3.66 -16.09
CA PHE A 9 -10.13 3.43 -15.96
C PHE A 9 -9.32 4.65 -16.41
N LEU A 10 -9.60 5.18 -17.60
CA LEU A 10 -8.99 6.39 -18.14
C LEU A 10 -9.31 7.62 -17.29
N ARG A 11 -10.53 7.77 -16.77
CA ARG A 11 -10.87 8.85 -15.83
C ARG A 11 -10.09 8.74 -14.53
N THR A 12 -9.90 7.54 -13.98
CA THR A 12 -9.02 7.36 -12.81
C THR A 12 -7.55 7.61 -13.13
N LEU A 13 -7.09 7.31 -14.35
CA LEU A 13 -5.73 7.62 -14.81
C LEU A 13 -5.52 9.14 -14.99
N LEU A 14 -6.50 9.83 -15.57
CA LEU A 14 -6.47 11.27 -15.85
C LEU A 14 -6.68 12.13 -14.60
N LEU A 15 -7.36 11.61 -13.58
CA LEU A 15 -7.53 12.29 -12.29
C LEU A 15 -6.33 12.08 -11.34
N SER A 16 -5.44 11.12 -11.63
CA SER A 16 -4.14 11.02 -10.96
C SER A 16 -3.16 11.97 -11.64
N ASP A 17 -3.16 13.24 -11.24
CA ASP A 17 -2.32 14.33 -11.74
C ASP A 17 -0.80 14.13 -11.48
N SER A 18 -0.38 12.91 -11.12
CA SER A 18 0.98 12.56 -10.74
C SER A 18 1.57 11.36 -11.51
N GLY A 19 0.88 10.83 -12.53
CA GLY A 19 1.43 9.72 -13.35
C GLY A 19 1.76 8.46 -12.55
N HIS A 20 1.16 8.28 -11.37
CA HIS A 20 1.48 7.23 -10.40
C HIS A 20 0.29 6.28 -10.18
N CYS A 21 -0.41 5.90 -11.25
CA CYS A 21 -1.43 4.86 -11.18
C CYS A 21 -0.74 3.48 -11.13
N ASN A 22 -0.34 3.04 -9.93
CA ASN A 22 0.23 1.71 -9.70
C ASN A 22 -0.90 0.67 -9.69
N SER A 23 -1.40 0.31 -10.87
CA SER A 23 -2.29 -0.84 -11.03
C SER A 23 -1.50 -2.15 -10.94
N VAL A 24 -2.09 -3.19 -10.38
CA VAL A 24 -1.47 -4.51 -10.27
C VAL A 24 -2.37 -5.60 -10.82
N TYR A 25 -1.76 -6.53 -11.55
CA TYR A 25 -2.42 -7.69 -12.12
C TYR A 25 -2.38 -8.87 -11.14
N LEU A 26 -3.53 -9.52 -10.92
CA LEU A 26 -3.64 -10.74 -10.14
C LEU A 26 -4.85 -11.55 -10.63
N ASN A 27 -4.69 -12.85 -10.91
CA ASN A 27 -5.79 -13.76 -11.23
C ASN A 27 -6.80 -13.22 -12.27
N CYS A 28 -6.31 -12.79 -13.44
CA CYS A 28 -7.11 -12.18 -14.51
C CYS A 28 -7.79 -10.86 -14.16
N THR A 29 -7.39 -10.22 -13.05
CA THR A 29 -7.92 -8.92 -12.63
C THR A 29 -6.85 -7.85 -12.57
N VAL A 30 -7.20 -6.64 -12.98
CA VAL A 30 -6.40 -5.44 -12.75
C VAL A 30 -6.97 -4.71 -11.54
N ASN A 31 -6.13 -4.45 -10.55
CA ASN A 31 -6.52 -3.88 -9.26
C ASN A 31 -5.79 -2.55 -9.06
N TRP A 32 -6.50 -1.50 -8.66
CA TRP A 32 -5.88 -0.21 -8.34
C TRP A 32 -6.64 0.50 -7.24
N LEU A 33 -5.97 1.43 -6.56
CA LEU A 33 -6.61 2.34 -5.62
C LEU A 33 -7.19 3.52 -6.40
N ALA A 34 -8.47 3.81 -6.18
CA ALA A 34 -9.18 4.94 -6.75
C ALA A 34 -9.63 5.89 -5.63
N CYS A 35 -9.49 7.19 -5.89
CA CYS A 35 -10.02 8.24 -5.04
C CYS A 35 -11.37 8.72 -5.61
N MET A 36 -12.42 8.67 -4.80
CA MET A 36 -13.76 9.13 -5.16
C MET A 36 -14.13 10.35 -4.30
N ARG A 37 -14.55 11.44 -4.93
CA ARG A 37 -15.12 12.58 -4.21
C ARG A 37 -16.57 12.26 -3.85
N ASP A 38 -16.91 12.47 -2.58
CA ASP A 38 -18.31 12.51 -2.19
C ASP A 38 -18.85 13.93 -2.44
N HIS A 39 -19.72 14.07 -3.44
CA HIS A 39 -20.33 15.35 -3.82
C HIS A 39 -21.53 15.73 -2.92
N SER A 40 -21.92 14.88 -1.96
CA SER A 40 -23.13 15.08 -1.15
C SER A 40 -22.95 16.00 0.06
N ILE A 41 -21.72 16.41 0.40
CA ILE A 41 -21.44 17.23 1.59
C ILE A 41 -20.60 18.43 1.16
N HIS A 42 -20.97 19.62 1.67
CA HIS A 42 -20.26 20.89 1.49
C HIS A 42 -18.76 20.86 1.92
N ASN A 43 -18.33 19.76 2.55
CA ASN A 43 -16.95 19.36 2.81
C ASN A 43 -16.69 18.04 2.08
N SER A 44 -16.03 18.11 0.92
CA SER A 44 -15.75 16.94 0.08
C SER A 44 -14.77 15.99 0.75
N VAL A 45 -15.28 14.95 1.41
CA VAL A 45 -14.45 13.87 1.97
C VAL A 45 -14.00 12.97 0.82
N LEU A 46 -12.68 12.84 0.66
CA LEU A 46 -12.10 11.86 -0.25
C LEU A 46 -12.34 10.45 0.30
N LYS A 47 -12.96 9.60 -0.52
CA LYS A 47 -13.18 8.18 -0.23
C LYS A 47 -12.27 7.34 -1.11
N TYR A 48 -11.34 6.63 -0.51
CA TYR A 48 -10.51 5.65 -1.21
C TYR A 48 -11.22 4.30 -1.30
N VAL A 49 -11.21 3.73 -2.50
CA VAL A 49 -11.72 2.39 -2.80
C VAL A 49 -10.73 1.66 -3.69
N ILE A 50 -10.58 0.36 -3.47
CA ILE A 50 -9.85 -0.50 -4.40
C ILE A 50 -10.85 -0.97 -5.46
N VAL A 51 -10.53 -0.68 -6.71
CA VAL A 51 -11.28 -1.15 -7.88
C VAL A 51 -10.56 -2.37 -8.43
N SER A 52 -11.33 -3.41 -8.75
CA SER A 52 -10.84 -4.64 -9.37
C SER A 52 -11.63 -4.91 -10.63
N LEU A 53 -10.97 -4.80 -11.78
CA LEU A 53 -11.52 -5.07 -13.12
C LEU A 53 -11.15 -6.48 -13.52
N ASP A 54 -12.15 -7.33 -13.74
CA ASP A 54 -12.00 -8.68 -14.26
C ASP A 54 -11.92 -8.65 -15.78
N LEU A 55 -10.75 -8.98 -16.33
CA LEU A 55 -10.50 -8.91 -17.76
C LEU A 55 -11.18 -10.05 -18.53
N GLY A 56 -11.47 -11.17 -17.88
CA GLY A 56 -12.11 -12.33 -18.52
C GLY A 56 -13.62 -12.15 -18.70
N THR A 57 -14.26 -11.46 -17.76
CA THR A 57 -15.72 -11.23 -17.78
C THR A 57 -16.10 -9.80 -18.14
N GLU A 58 -15.12 -8.89 -18.26
CA GLU A 58 -15.35 -7.45 -18.40
C GLU A 58 -16.24 -6.86 -17.30
N THR A 59 -16.18 -7.41 -16.09
CA THR A 59 -16.92 -6.92 -14.93
C THR A 59 -15.98 -6.23 -13.95
N TYR A 60 -16.50 -5.32 -13.12
CA TYR A 60 -15.71 -4.69 -12.07
C TYR A 60 -16.37 -4.84 -10.70
N SER A 61 -15.53 -4.81 -9.68
CA SER A 61 -15.96 -4.80 -8.29
C SER A 61 -15.21 -3.72 -7.52
N ARG A 62 -15.80 -3.30 -6.40
CA ARG A 62 -15.23 -2.31 -5.48
C ARG A 62 -15.12 -2.91 -4.10
N MET A 63 -14.02 -2.60 -3.41
CA MET A 63 -13.79 -3.00 -2.03
C MET A 63 -13.11 -1.87 -1.26
N PHE A 64 -13.36 -1.81 0.05
CA PHE A 64 -12.70 -0.83 0.90
C PHE A 64 -11.30 -1.31 1.30
N PRO A 65 -10.35 -0.38 1.48
CA PRO A 65 -9.10 -0.66 2.15
C PRO A 65 -9.31 -1.20 3.58
N PRO A 66 -8.31 -1.88 4.17
CA PRO A 66 -8.34 -2.37 5.55
C PRO A 66 -8.62 -1.28 6.57
N LYS A 67 -9.48 -1.54 7.56
CA LYS A 67 -9.59 -0.69 8.76
C LYS A 67 -8.40 -0.97 9.70
N PRO A 68 -7.85 0.03 10.42
CA PRO A 68 -8.41 1.35 10.69
C PRO A 68 -7.88 2.44 9.74
N PHE A 69 -7.66 2.14 8.45
CA PHE A 69 -7.34 3.18 7.47
C PHE A 69 -8.42 4.28 7.55
N ASP A 70 -8.06 5.38 8.21
CA ASP A 70 -9.00 6.40 8.66
C ASP A 70 -9.08 7.49 7.60
N LYS A 71 -10.31 7.78 7.16
CA LYS A 71 -10.68 8.59 5.98
C LYS A 71 -10.31 10.07 6.07
N LYS A 72 -9.44 10.48 6.99
CA LYS A 72 -9.14 11.88 7.29
C LYS A 72 -7.74 12.27 6.84
N LEU A 73 -7.31 11.77 5.69
CA LEU A 73 -6.03 12.17 5.12
C LEU A 73 -6.21 13.52 4.42
N SER A 74 -5.31 14.41 4.82
CA SER A 74 -5.19 15.79 4.38
C SER A 74 -5.06 15.87 2.86
N ILE A 75 -5.20 17.09 2.34
CA ILE A 75 -5.23 17.53 0.94
C ILE A 75 -4.01 17.07 0.09
N VAL A 76 -3.05 16.37 0.69
CA VAL A 76 -1.83 15.89 0.04
C VAL A 76 -2.02 14.44 -0.40
N PRO A 77 -1.72 14.08 -1.67
CA PRO A 77 -1.78 12.70 -2.13
C PRO A 77 -0.72 11.87 -1.38
N VAL A 78 -1.16 11.09 -0.40
CA VAL A 78 -0.32 10.09 0.28
C VAL A 78 -0.17 8.90 -0.69
N PRO A 79 1.02 8.27 -0.80
CA PRO A 79 1.26 7.18 -1.73
C PRO A 79 0.69 5.87 -1.18
N GLU A 80 -0.63 5.82 -1.11
CA GLU A 80 -1.35 4.59 -0.84
C GLU A 80 -1.52 3.82 -2.12
N HIS A 81 -1.10 2.56 -2.11
CA HIS A 81 -1.23 1.74 -3.31
C HIS A 81 -1.52 0.28 -2.96
N VAL A 82 -1.85 -0.46 -4.00
CA VAL A 82 -1.98 -1.90 -3.98
C VAL A 82 -0.70 -2.53 -4.54
N CYS A 83 -0.36 -3.71 -4.02
CA CYS A 83 0.73 -4.53 -4.56
C CYS A 83 0.34 -6.01 -4.54
N VAL A 84 1.18 -6.86 -5.12
CA VAL A 84 1.01 -8.32 -5.04
C VAL A 84 2.24 -8.92 -4.38
N LEU A 85 2.04 -9.62 -3.26
CA LEU A 85 3.10 -10.34 -2.55
C LEU A 85 2.72 -11.81 -2.42
N LYS A 86 3.57 -12.70 -2.93
CA LYS A 86 3.35 -14.16 -2.97
C LYS A 86 1.96 -14.56 -3.50
N GLY A 87 1.48 -13.88 -4.54
CA GLY A 87 0.19 -14.17 -5.17
C GLY A 87 -1.04 -13.66 -4.40
N PHE A 88 -0.85 -12.85 -3.37
CA PHE A 88 -1.95 -12.21 -2.63
C PHE A 88 -1.99 -10.72 -2.93
N LEU A 89 -3.20 -10.19 -3.09
CA LEU A 89 -3.42 -8.74 -3.15
C LEU A 89 -3.12 -8.13 -1.79
N CYS A 90 -2.28 -7.10 -1.79
CA CYS A 90 -1.88 -6.37 -0.61
C CYS A 90 -2.23 -4.89 -0.76
N PHE A 91 -2.48 -4.25 0.38
CA PHE A 91 -2.65 -2.81 0.49
C PHE A 91 -1.58 -2.27 1.43
N TYR A 92 -0.89 -1.21 1.05
CA TYR A 92 0.13 -0.61 1.90
C TYR A 92 -0.05 0.90 1.99
N HIS A 93 0.35 1.44 3.14
CA HIS A 93 0.29 2.87 3.41
C HIS A 93 1.30 3.28 4.48
N ASP A 94 1.54 4.58 4.50
CA ASP A 94 2.28 5.25 5.55
C ASP A 94 1.37 5.58 6.73
N ILE A 95 1.84 5.27 7.92
CA ILE A 95 1.20 5.68 9.17
C ILE A 95 1.94 6.92 9.63
N LYS A 96 1.32 8.09 9.40
CA LYS A 96 1.78 9.41 9.88
C LYS A 96 3.24 9.74 9.49
N GLY A 97 3.74 9.16 8.39
CA GLY A 97 5.12 9.35 7.93
C GLY A 97 6.19 8.69 8.81
N THR A 98 5.83 7.89 9.81
CA THR A 98 6.80 7.28 10.75
C THR A 98 6.88 5.76 10.62
N ASP A 99 5.75 5.10 10.39
CA ASP A 99 5.69 3.66 10.18
C ASP A 99 5.16 3.33 8.80
N PHE A 100 5.59 2.20 8.29
CA PHE A 100 5.08 1.58 7.08
C PHE A 100 4.24 0.35 7.45
N MET A 101 3.09 0.21 6.79
CA MET A 101 2.14 -0.86 7.06
C MET A 101 1.72 -1.57 5.77
N ILE A 102 1.83 -2.89 5.75
CA ILE A 102 1.33 -3.75 4.68
C ILE A 102 0.22 -4.64 5.24
N TRP A 103 -0.93 -4.61 4.59
CA TRP A 103 -2.04 -5.50 4.79
C TRP A 103 -2.11 -6.50 3.65
N GLN A 104 -2.46 -7.74 3.96
CA GLN A 104 -2.64 -8.80 2.98
C GLN A 104 -4.10 -9.24 2.99
N MET A 105 -4.65 -9.49 1.82
CA MET A 105 -5.98 -10.09 1.72
C MET A 105 -5.89 -11.59 2.03
N LYS A 106 -6.73 -12.08 2.96
CA LYS A 106 -6.71 -13.49 3.39
C LYS A 106 -7.04 -14.44 2.22
N LYS A 107 -8.07 -14.09 1.46
CA LYS A 107 -8.49 -14.79 0.24
C LYS A 107 -8.96 -13.75 -0.76
N PHE A 108 -8.54 -13.87 -2.00
CA PHE A 108 -8.91 -12.93 -3.04
C PHE A 108 -10.43 -12.77 -3.12
N ARG A 109 -10.92 -11.52 -3.13
CA ARG A 109 -12.34 -11.10 -3.11
C ARG A 109 -13.12 -11.32 -1.80
N ASP A 110 -12.53 -11.90 -0.75
CA ASP A 110 -13.19 -12.09 0.55
C ASP A 110 -13.35 -10.77 1.33
N LYS A 111 -12.73 -9.68 0.84
CA LYS A 111 -12.73 -8.34 1.48
C LYS A 111 -12.21 -8.33 2.93
N SER A 112 -11.66 -9.44 3.40
CA SER A 112 -11.01 -9.57 4.70
C SER A 112 -9.51 -9.30 4.56
N TRP A 113 -9.03 -8.33 5.32
CA TRP A 113 -7.63 -7.95 5.37
C TRP A 113 -7.01 -8.36 6.69
N ILE A 114 -5.77 -8.83 6.66
CA ILE A 114 -4.98 -9.13 7.85
C ILE A 114 -3.73 -8.24 7.85
N PRO A 115 -3.29 -7.73 9.01
CA PRO A 115 -1.99 -7.07 9.12
C PRO A 115 -0.91 -8.07 8.73
N PHE A 116 -0.11 -7.73 7.71
CA PHE A 116 0.97 -8.60 7.24
C PHE A 116 2.32 -8.17 7.81
N LEU A 117 2.65 -6.88 7.70
CA LEU A 117 3.89 -6.34 8.22
C LEU A 117 3.74 -4.88 8.66
N LYS A 118 4.28 -4.55 9.83
CA LYS A 118 4.46 -3.18 10.31
C LYS A 118 5.92 -2.97 10.72
N PHE A 119 6.55 -1.91 10.24
CA PHE A 119 7.88 -1.49 10.70
C PHE A 119 8.02 0.03 10.67
N SER A 120 8.94 0.57 11.47
CA SER A 120 9.28 2.00 11.44
C SER A 120 10.31 2.27 10.36
N TYR A 121 10.23 3.44 9.72
CA TYR A 121 11.25 3.90 8.79
C TYR A 121 12.66 3.93 9.40
N GLN A 122 12.77 4.14 10.71
CA GLN A 122 14.05 4.08 11.44
C GLN A 122 14.71 2.70 11.40
N ASN A 123 13.95 1.64 11.15
CA ASN A 123 14.48 0.27 11.06
C ASN A 123 15.02 -0.04 9.66
N ILE A 124 14.89 0.88 8.71
CA ILE A 124 15.50 0.77 7.39
C ILE A 124 16.76 1.63 7.39
N GLN A 125 17.89 1.03 7.03
CA GLN A 125 19.11 1.77 6.74
C GLN A 125 18.93 2.47 5.38
N MET A 126 18.61 3.76 5.43
CA MET A 126 18.64 4.64 4.26
C MET A 126 19.94 5.42 4.28
N ASN A 127 20.56 5.63 3.12
CA ASN A 127 21.81 6.38 3.01
C ASN A 127 21.59 7.89 3.02
N HIS A 128 20.33 8.33 3.01
CA HIS A 128 19.94 9.73 2.95
C HIS A 128 19.44 10.20 4.32
N GLU A 129 19.99 11.30 4.83
CA GLU A 129 19.34 12.07 5.90
C GLU A 129 17.94 12.45 5.39
N ILE A 130 16.88 12.17 6.15
CA ILE A 130 15.50 12.52 5.78
C ILE A 130 15.40 14.05 5.78
N GLY A 131 15.86 14.67 4.70
CA GLY A 131 15.83 16.09 4.44
C GLY A 131 14.39 16.51 4.18
N SER A 132 13.99 17.56 4.87
CA SER A 132 12.63 18.04 5.10
C SER A 132 11.84 18.54 3.88
N SER A 133 12.13 18.09 2.65
CA SER A 133 11.46 18.61 1.44
C SER A 133 10.83 17.59 0.49
N SER A 134 11.07 16.28 0.63
CA SER A 134 10.39 15.28 -0.21
C SER A 134 9.79 14.13 0.60
N LEU A 135 8.52 13.80 0.31
CA LEU A 135 7.84 12.67 0.93
C LEU A 135 8.53 11.37 0.50
N LEU A 136 9.00 10.58 1.48
CA LEU A 136 9.52 9.25 1.26
C LEU A 136 8.38 8.32 0.83
N ILE A 137 8.56 7.63 -0.29
CA ILE A 137 7.59 6.69 -0.86
C ILE A 137 8.25 5.32 -0.94
N LEU A 138 7.79 4.37 -0.13
CA LEU A 138 8.19 2.97 -0.25
C LEU A 138 7.14 2.15 -1.01
N ARG A 139 7.61 1.34 -1.96
CA ARG A 139 6.78 0.42 -2.73
C ARG A 139 7.25 -1.02 -2.52
N PRO A 140 6.41 -1.92 -1.99
CA PRO A 140 6.72 -3.34 -1.95
C PRO A 140 6.73 -3.92 -3.35
N LEU A 141 7.87 -4.50 -3.74
CA LEU A 141 8.06 -5.12 -5.04
C LEU A 141 7.92 -6.64 -4.96
N HIS A 142 8.49 -7.24 -3.92
CA HIS A 142 8.58 -8.69 -3.82
C HIS A 142 8.73 -9.15 -2.36
N LEU A 143 8.29 -10.38 -2.10
CA LEU A 143 8.49 -11.08 -0.84
C LEU A 143 9.15 -12.42 -1.15
N SER A 144 10.31 -12.66 -0.53
CA SER A 144 11.10 -13.88 -0.74
C SER A 144 10.31 -15.16 -0.48
N GLU A 145 10.73 -16.27 -1.08
CA GLU A 145 10.03 -17.56 -0.97
C GLU A 145 9.86 -18.02 0.48
N ASN A 146 10.90 -17.86 1.31
CA ASN A 146 10.84 -18.15 2.75
C ASN A 146 9.94 -17.19 3.55
N GLY A 147 9.47 -16.10 2.93
CA GLY A 147 8.58 -15.12 3.55
C GLY A 147 9.26 -14.18 4.54
N ASP A 148 10.59 -14.12 4.55
CA ASP A 148 11.37 -13.39 5.55
C ASP A 148 11.87 -12.02 5.08
N THR A 149 12.12 -11.85 3.77
CA THR A 149 12.70 -10.63 3.21
C THR A 149 11.74 -9.97 2.25
N ILE A 150 11.45 -8.69 2.47
CA ILE A 150 10.70 -7.85 1.55
C ILE A 150 11.67 -6.98 0.78
N VAL A 151 11.49 -6.95 -0.54
CA VAL A 151 12.18 -6.02 -1.44
C VAL A 151 11.30 -4.79 -1.61
N LEU A 152 11.83 -3.63 -1.24
CA LEU A 152 11.16 -2.34 -1.31
C LEU A 152 11.90 -1.44 -2.31
N LYS A 153 11.16 -0.65 -3.09
CA LYS A 153 11.69 0.46 -3.88
C LYS A 153 11.38 1.77 -3.17
N SER A 154 12.38 2.62 -3.01
CA SER A 154 12.20 4.01 -2.58
C SER A 154 12.14 4.94 -3.79
N ASN A 155 11.49 6.09 -3.66
CA ASN A 155 11.64 7.21 -4.59
C ASN A 155 12.90 8.06 -4.33
N GLN A 156 13.57 7.86 -3.18
CA GLN A 156 14.77 8.60 -2.77
C GLN A 156 16.06 7.80 -2.92
N GLU A 157 15.98 6.49 -3.20
CA GLU A 157 17.13 5.62 -3.38
C GLU A 157 17.08 4.94 -4.74
N ASP A 158 18.21 4.93 -5.45
CA ASP A 158 18.34 4.21 -6.72
C ASP A 158 18.46 2.68 -6.51
N ARG A 159 18.70 2.25 -5.28
CA ARG A 159 18.88 0.84 -4.91
C ARG A 159 17.63 0.28 -4.23
N ALA A 160 17.38 -1.00 -4.47
CA ALA A 160 16.35 -1.74 -3.75
C ALA A 160 16.74 -1.89 -2.27
N ILE A 161 15.77 -1.67 -1.39
CA ILE A 161 15.92 -1.86 0.04
C ILE A 161 15.48 -3.28 0.38
N LEU A 162 16.32 -4.00 1.11
CA LEU A 162 16.01 -5.34 1.62
C LEU A 162 15.64 -5.25 3.10
N TYR A 163 14.39 -5.55 3.41
CA TYR A 163 13.89 -5.55 4.78
C TYR A 163 13.68 -6.99 5.28
N ASN A 164 14.49 -7.44 6.25
CA ASN A 164 14.36 -8.75 6.86
C ASN A 164 13.51 -8.68 8.14
N ARG A 165 12.36 -9.35 8.13
CA ARG A 165 11.41 -9.34 9.25
C ARG A 165 11.88 -10.09 10.50
N ARG A 166 12.83 -11.03 10.37
CA ARG A 166 13.35 -11.82 11.49
C ARG A 166 14.31 -11.02 12.35
N GLU A 167 15.09 -10.13 11.74
CA GLU A 167 16.00 -9.25 12.49
C GLU A 167 15.23 -8.34 13.43
N LEU A 168 14.07 -7.81 13.01
CA LEU A 168 13.17 -7.07 13.89
C LEU A 168 12.65 -7.92 15.06
N ALA A 169 12.27 -9.18 14.80
CA ALA A 169 11.79 -10.07 15.85
C ALA A 169 12.89 -10.35 16.90
N LYS A 170 14.14 -10.49 16.46
CA LYS A 170 15.30 -10.62 17.36
C LYS A 170 15.54 -9.36 18.18
N GLN A 171 15.51 -8.18 17.55
CA GLN A 171 15.69 -6.88 18.23
C GLN A 171 14.61 -6.66 19.30
N ARG A 172 13.34 -6.87 18.97
CA ARG A 172 12.22 -6.77 19.94
C ARG A 172 12.37 -7.74 21.11
N LYS A 173 12.79 -8.98 20.84
CA LYS A 173 13.03 -9.98 21.90
C LYS A 173 14.13 -9.51 22.85
N LEU A 174 15.22 -8.95 22.33
CA LEU A 174 16.32 -8.43 23.13
C LEU A 174 15.90 -7.22 23.99
N GLU A 175 15.13 -6.28 23.43
CA GLU A 175 14.59 -5.12 24.18
C GLU A 175 13.67 -5.55 25.33
N LEU A 176 12.79 -6.53 25.09
CA LEU A 176 11.94 -7.08 26.15
C LEU A 176 12.79 -7.72 27.25
N THR A 177 13.78 -8.54 26.91
CA THR A 177 14.68 -9.15 27.90
C THR A 177 15.41 -8.08 28.72
N LYS A 178 15.87 -6.98 28.11
CA LYS A 178 16.49 -5.86 28.85
C LYS A 178 15.52 -5.17 29.83
N ARG A 179 14.23 -5.06 29.49
CA ARG A 179 13.21 -4.46 30.36
C ARG A 179 12.81 -5.34 31.55
N TYR A 180 13.00 -6.65 31.48
CA TYR A 180 12.70 -7.58 32.58
C TYR A 180 13.88 -7.84 33.52
N VAL A 181 15.09 -7.39 33.15
CA VAL A 181 16.34 -7.59 33.92
C VAL A 181 16.86 -6.25 34.47
N GLY A 182 16.07 -5.17 34.35
CA GLY A 182 16.37 -3.84 34.87
C GLY A 182 15.43 -3.44 35.99
#